data_AF-A0A7W7I742-F1
#
_entry.id   AF-A0A7W7I742-F1
#
_cell.length_a   1.000
_cell.length_b   1.000
_cell.length_c   1.000
_cell.angle_alpha   90.00
_cell.angle_beta   90.00
_cell.angle_gamma   90.00
#
_symmetry.space_group_name_H-M   'P 1'
#
loop_
_entity.id
_entity.type
_entity.pdbx_description
1 polymer ?
#
loop_
_entity_poly.entity_id
_entity_poly.type
_entity_poly.pdbx_seq_one_letter_code
_entity_poly.pdbx_strand_id
1 'polypeptide(L)'
;MAIIRLYMTMSLDGYVTGPEDGADAPLGIGGFRLFNWLDRRNDPGPSGQVFSEAMSTRAVVSGRRTYELADRWQGDHHDGVPIFVLTHDVPDDPPPGSVRYVTDVRECAAQARASAGDGEVMVHGAGAAQALLRAGQLDEMELHVVPVLLGQGRRLFDGLPAEHIELDLVRRLTTPATEDPARQVMHLRYRVRRP
;
A
#
# COMPACT_ATOMS: atom_id res chain seq x y z
N MET A 1 20.23 3.96 1.04
CA MET A 1 19.32 3.15 1.85
C MET A 1 18.08 2.91 1.02
N ALA A 2 17.61 1.65 0.86
CA ALA A 2 16.45 1.29 0.05
C ALA A 2 15.25 2.18 0.35
N ILE A 3 14.52 2.69 -0.65
CA ILE A 3 13.35 3.55 -0.45
C ILE A 3 12.20 2.70 0.10
N ILE A 4 11.49 3.19 1.14
CA ILE A 4 10.22 2.62 1.58
C ILE A 4 9.08 3.43 0.96
N ARG A 5 8.33 2.81 0.04
CA ARG A 5 7.23 3.44 -0.69
C ARG A 5 5.90 2.75 -0.41
N LEU A 6 4.90 3.53 -0.02
CA LEU A 6 3.50 3.10 0.01
C LEU A 6 2.96 2.97 -1.41
N TYR A 7 2.34 1.84 -1.72
CA TYR A 7 1.48 1.70 -2.90
C TYR A 7 0.04 1.52 -2.40
N MET A 8 -0.83 2.47 -2.72
CA MET A 8 -2.20 2.40 -2.21
C MET A 8 -3.21 2.97 -3.19
N THR A 9 -4.30 2.25 -3.39
CA THR A 9 -5.48 2.78 -4.07
C THR A 9 -6.44 3.38 -3.05
N MET A 10 -7.01 4.55 -3.36
CA MET A 10 -8.04 5.17 -2.53
C MET A 10 -9.12 5.86 -3.37
N SER A 11 -10.31 6.01 -2.78
CA SER A 11 -11.36 6.89 -3.27
C SER A 11 -10.95 8.36 -3.12
N LEU A 12 -11.69 9.26 -3.77
CA LEU A 12 -11.44 10.69 -3.70
C LEU A 12 -11.63 11.25 -2.28
N ASP A 13 -12.52 10.66 -1.50
CA ASP A 13 -12.77 10.98 -0.08
C ASP A 13 -11.84 10.23 0.91
N GLY A 14 -10.83 9.52 0.40
CA GLY A 14 -9.70 8.99 1.17
C GLY A 14 -9.91 7.60 1.79
N TYR A 15 -10.88 6.82 1.29
CA TYR A 15 -11.14 5.45 1.74
C TYR A 15 -10.41 4.43 0.87
N VAL A 16 -9.89 3.37 1.50
CA VAL A 16 -9.12 2.29 0.85
C VAL A 16 -9.88 0.96 0.76
N THR A 17 -11.03 0.89 1.42
CA THR A 17 -11.99 -0.22 1.41
C THR A 17 -13.38 0.39 1.59
N GLY A 18 -14.42 -0.33 1.20
CA GLY A 18 -15.80 -0.02 1.60
C GLY A 18 -16.04 -0.33 3.09
N PRO A 19 -17.25 -0.06 3.60
CA PRO A 19 -17.62 -0.46 4.96
C PRO A 19 -17.64 -1.99 5.10
N GLU A 20 -17.56 -2.46 6.34
CA GLU A 20 -17.69 -3.89 6.69
C GLU A 20 -16.64 -4.78 6.00
N ASP A 21 -15.39 -4.31 5.91
CA ASP A 21 -14.27 -5.15 5.45
C ASP A 21 -14.00 -6.31 6.44
N GLY A 22 -13.79 -7.50 5.91
CA GLY A 22 -13.70 -8.74 6.69
C GLY A 22 -13.35 -9.93 5.82
N ALA A 23 -13.25 -11.13 6.41
CA ALA A 23 -12.87 -12.34 5.67
C ALA A 23 -13.80 -12.63 4.47
N ASP A 24 -15.11 -12.42 4.63
CA ASP A 24 -16.10 -12.64 3.57
C ASP A 24 -16.14 -11.49 2.54
N ALA A 25 -15.64 -10.31 2.91
CA ALA A 25 -15.56 -9.13 2.07
C ALA A 25 -14.23 -8.40 2.29
N PRO A 26 -13.10 -8.90 1.75
CA PRO A 26 -11.76 -8.37 2.05
C PRO A 26 -11.55 -6.89 1.76
N LEU A 27 -12.35 -6.34 0.83
CA LEU A 27 -12.33 -4.91 0.46
C LEU A 27 -13.57 -4.15 0.95
N GLY A 28 -14.40 -4.77 1.78
CA GLY A 28 -15.68 -4.23 2.21
C GLY A 28 -16.73 -4.16 1.10
N ILE A 29 -17.95 -3.76 1.47
CA ILE A 29 -19.09 -3.65 0.56
C ILE A 29 -18.80 -2.59 -0.51
N GLY A 30 -18.80 -3.00 -1.78
CA GLY A 30 -18.54 -2.11 -2.92
C GLY A 30 -17.08 -1.67 -3.10
N GLY A 31 -16.15 -2.11 -2.24
CA GLY A 31 -14.75 -1.63 -2.29
C GLY A 31 -13.94 -2.10 -3.50
N PHE A 32 -14.35 -3.19 -4.17
CA PHE A 32 -13.71 -3.65 -5.40
C PHE A 32 -13.67 -2.58 -6.51
N ARG A 33 -14.60 -1.61 -6.50
CA ARG A 33 -14.62 -0.46 -7.42
C ARG A 33 -13.29 0.29 -7.44
N LEU A 34 -12.56 0.33 -6.32
CA LEU A 34 -11.26 0.98 -6.26
C LEU A 34 -10.25 0.34 -7.21
N PHE A 35 -10.33 -0.97 -7.44
CA PHE A 35 -9.27 -1.73 -8.09
C PHE A 35 -9.51 -1.99 -9.59
N ASN A 36 -10.61 -1.50 -10.16
CA ASN A 36 -10.92 -1.66 -11.59
C ASN A 36 -9.78 -1.21 -12.53
N TRP A 37 -8.98 -0.22 -12.12
CA TRP A 37 -7.84 0.24 -12.94
C TRP A 37 -6.78 -0.86 -13.16
N LEU A 38 -6.73 -1.89 -12.30
CA LEU A 38 -5.86 -3.05 -12.44
C LEU A 38 -6.24 -3.95 -13.63
N ASP A 39 -7.40 -3.75 -14.25
CA ASP A 39 -7.75 -4.39 -15.52
C ASP A 39 -6.76 -4.03 -16.63
N ARG A 40 -6.07 -2.88 -16.48
CA ARG A 40 -5.05 -2.35 -17.40
C ARG A 40 -3.61 -2.58 -16.92
N ARG A 41 -3.41 -3.42 -15.90
CA ARG A 41 -2.09 -3.61 -15.25
C ARG A 41 -1.00 -4.22 -16.15
N ASN A 42 -1.38 -4.82 -17.27
CA ASN A 42 -0.45 -5.40 -18.24
C ASN A 42 -0.36 -4.58 -19.54
N ASP A 43 -1.12 -3.48 -19.65
CA ASP A 43 -1.17 -2.67 -20.86
C ASP A 43 0.01 -1.68 -20.88
N PRO A 44 0.53 -1.32 -22.08
CA PRO A 44 1.49 -0.23 -22.20
C PRO A 44 0.80 1.10 -21.88
N GLY A 45 0.98 1.60 -20.66
CA GLY A 45 0.35 2.84 -20.21
C GLY A 45 0.57 3.12 -18.72
N PRO A 46 -0.02 4.20 -18.19
CA PRO A 46 0.15 4.60 -16.79
C PRO A 46 -0.06 3.47 -15.78
N SER A 47 -1.18 2.75 -15.88
CA SER A 47 -1.53 1.66 -14.97
C SER A 47 -0.53 0.51 -15.04
N GLY A 48 -0.12 0.09 -16.25
CA GLY A 48 0.84 -0.99 -16.41
C GLY A 48 2.25 -0.62 -15.97
N GLN A 49 2.68 0.63 -16.22
CA GLN A 49 3.93 1.16 -15.69
C GLN A 49 3.96 1.10 -14.16
N VAL A 50 2.92 1.65 -13.51
CA VAL A 50 2.83 1.71 -12.05
C VAL A 50 2.76 0.32 -11.42
N PHE A 51 2.00 -0.59 -12.03
CA PHE A 51 1.91 -1.97 -11.55
C PHE A 51 3.25 -2.71 -11.69
N SER A 52 3.93 -2.57 -12.84
CA SER A 52 5.26 -3.15 -13.04
C SER A 52 6.28 -2.64 -12.04
N GLU A 53 6.29 -1.32 -11.77
CA GLU A 53 7.12 -0.71 -10.72
C GLU A 53 6.83 -1.33 -9.34
N ALA A 54 5.55 -1.47 -8.96
CA ALA A 54 5.17 -2.10 -7.69
C ALA A 54 5.64 -3.58 -7.59
N MET A 55 5.51 -4.35 -8.66
CA MET A 55 5.93 -5.76 -8.71
C MET A 55 7.46 -5.94 -8.74
N SER A 56 8.22 -4.88 -9.03
CA SER A 56 9.68 -4.90 -9.04
C SER A 56 10.34 -4.62 -7.67
N THR A 57 9.53 -4.36 -6.62
CA THR A 57 10.08 -4.13 -5.29
C THR A 57 10.70 -5.40 -4.73
N ARG A 58 11.62 -5.25 -3.76
CA ARG A 58 12.46 -6.35 -3.26
C ARG A 58 12.13 -6.79 -1.83
N ALA A 59 11.19 -6.12 -1.19
CA ALA A 59 10.62 -6.51 0.10
C ALA A 59 9.24 -5.86 0.28
N VAL A 60 8.40 -6.47 1.09
CA VAL A 60 7.07 -5.97 1.43
C VAL A 60 6.98 -5.70 2.93
N VAL A 61 6.38 -4.57 3.30
CA VAL A 61 5.87 -4.31 4.64
C VAL A 61 4.35 -4.25 4.57
N SER A 62 3.66 -4.98 5.42
CA SER A 62 2.20 -5.01 5.47
C SER A 62 1.69 -4.90 6.90
N GLY A 63 0.50 -4.33 7.08
CA GLY A 63 -0.22 -4.45 8.35
C GLY A 63 -0.91 -5.81 8.46
N ARG A 64 -0.98 -6.37 9.68
CA ARG A 64 -1.64 -7.68 9.95
C ARG A 64 -3.00 -7.83 9.28
N ARG A 65 -3.88 -6.82 9.36
CA ARG A 65 -5.21 -6.88 8.75
C ARG A 65 -5.16 -7.09 7.23
N THR A 66 -4.35 -6.31 6.52
CA THR A 66 -4.23 -6.44 5.05
C THR A 66 -3.68 -7.81 4.68
N TYR A 67 -2.69 -8.29 5.43
CA TYR A 67 -2.12 -9.62 5.27
C TYR A 67 -3.17 -10.73 5.50
N GLU A 68 -3.94 -10.68 6.58
CA GLU A 68 -4.98 -11.67 6.89
C GLU A 68 -6.12 -11.66 5.87
N LEU A 69 -6.62 -10.48 5.49
CA LEU A 69 -7.70 -10.35 4.51
C LEU A 69 -7.29 -10.77 3.10
N ALA A 70 -5.99 -10.74 2.79
CA ALA A 70 -5.45 -11.26 1.54
C ALA A 70 -5.11 -12.76 1.63
N ASP A 71 -5.70 -13.48 2.59
CA ASP A 71 -5.44 -14.90 2.84
C ASP A 71 -3.95 -15.21 2.96
N ARG A 72 -3.25 -14.34 3.71
CA ARG A 72 -1.81 -14.40 3.97
C ARG A 72 -0.93 -14.38 2.71
N TRP A 73 -1.50 -13.97 1.57
CA TRP A 73 -0.91 -14.11 0.24
C TRP A 73 -0.37 -15.53 -0.05
N GLN A 74 -0.86 -16.56 0.65
CA GLN A 74 -0.28 -17.90 0.62
C GLN A 74 1.25 -17.94 0.89
N GLY A 75 1.78 -16.93 1.59
CA GLY A 75 3.21 -16.78 1.87
C GLY A 75 4.04 -16.05 0.78
N ASP A 76 3.43 -15.55 -0.29
CA ASP A 76 4.12 -14.82 -1.37
C ASP A 76 3.24 -13.74 -2.02
N HIS A 77 3.71 -12.49 -2.01
CA HIS A 77 3.00 -11.36 -2.62
C HIS A 77 3.39 -11.12 -4.09
N HIS A 78 4.67 -11.22 -4.42
CA HIS A 78 5.20 -10.92 -5.75
C HIS A 78 6.61 -11.49 -5.93
N ASP A 79 6.71 -12.78 -6.22
CA ASP A 79 7.96 -13.44 -6.62
C ASP A 79 8.96 -13.71 -5.48
N GLY A 80 8.42 -14.16 -4.34
CA GLY A 80 9.21 -14.72 -3.23
C GLY A 80 9.98 -13.70 -2.42
N VAL A 81 9.70 -12.41 -2.60
CA VAL A 81 10.34 -11.34 -1.82
C VAL A 81 10.01 -11.49 -0.32
N PRO A 82 10.90 -11.06 0.59
CA PRO A 82 10.60 -11.09 2.02
C PRO A 82 9.41 -10.21 2.39
N ILE A 83 8.53 -10.72 3.25
CA ILE A 83 7.33 -10.02 3.71
C ILE A 83 7.43 -9.77 5.22
N PHE A 84 7.33 -8.52 5.63
CA PHE A 84 7.36 -8.10 7.03
C PHE A 84 5.96 -7.66 7.43
N VAL A 85 5.31 -8.44 8.28
CA VAL A 85 3.98 -8.14 8.80
C VAL A 85 4.12 -7.41 10.13
N LEU A 86 3.85 -6.11 10.11
CA LEU A 86 3.82 -5.26 11.30
C LEU A 86 2.56 -5.58 12.11
N THR A 87 2.75 -6.06 13.33
CA THR A 87 1.68 -6.45 14.26
C THR A 87 2.09 -6.19 15.70
N HIS A 88 1.13 -5.83 16.56
CA HIS A 88 1.39 -5.73 18.01
C HIS A 88 1.28 -7.09 18.71
N ASP A 89 0.57 -8.03 18.08
CA ASP A 89 0.27 -9.35 18.61
C ASP A 89 0.73 -10.39 17.59
N VAL A 90 1.72 -11.19 17.97
CA VAL A 90 2.34 -12.20 17.10
C VAL A 90 1.52 -13.49 17.24
N PRO A 91 0.95 -14.03 16.14
CA PRO A 91 0.24 -15.30 16.20
C PRO A 91 1.14 -16.45 16.67
N ASP A 92 0.56 -17.43 17.36
CA ASP A 92 1.25 -18.65 17.79
C ASP A 92 1.66 -19.53 16.59
N ASP A 93 0.89 -19.49 15.51
CA ASP A 93 1.20 -20.20 14.28
C ASP A 93 2.40 -19.56 13.57
N PRO A 94 3.36 -20.36 13.08
CA PRO A 94 4.49 -19.82 12.33
C PRO A 94 4.02 -19.13 11.04
N PRO A 95 4.68 -18.02 10.64
CA PRO A 95 4.36 -17.36 9.39
C PRO A 95 4.69 -18.28 8.19
N PRO A 96 3.84 -18.33 7.16
CA PRO A 96 4.10 -19.09 5.93
C PRO A 96 5.17 -18.43 5.06
N GLY A 97 5.90 -19.24 4.28
CA GLY A 97 6.79 -18.74 3.22
C GLY A 97 7.91 -17.82 3.74
N SER A 98 8.05 -16.66 3.13
CA SER A 98 9.08 -15.65 3.45
C SER A 98 8.61 -14.63 4.50
N VAL A 99 7.46 -14.87 5.14
CA VAL A 99 6.82 -13.92 6.06
C VAL A 99 7.55 -13.88 7.41
N ARG A 100 7.67 -12.67 7.97
CA ARG A 100 8.19 -12.41 9.31
C ARG A 100 7.25 -11.46 10.04
N TYR A 101 6.84 -11.82 11.25
CA TYR A 101 6.13 -10.90 12.13
C TYR A 101 7.14 -9.98 12.82
N VAL A 102 6.86 -8.68 12.84
CA VAL A 102 7.69 -7.68 13.51
C VAL A 102 6.80 -6.77 14.34
N THR A 103 7.22 -6.46 15.57
CA THR A 103 6.41 -5.68 16.53
C THR A 103 6.83 -4.23 16.65
N ASP A 104 8.09 -3.91 16.36
CA ASP A 104 8.58 -2.52 16.34
C ASP A 104 8.64 -1.98 14.90
N VAL A 105 8.11 -0.77 14.71
CA VAL A 105 8.01 -0.14 13.39
C VAL A 105 9.37 0.27 12.81
N ARG A 106 10.33 0.70 13.65
CA ARG A 106 11.66 1.11 13.18
C ARG A 106 12.50 -0.12 12.85
N GLU A 107 12.41 -1.17 13.66
CA GLU A 107 13.00 -2.46 13.38
C GLU A 107 12.44 -3.05 12.07
N CYS A 108 11.12 -3.04 11.90
CA CYS A 108 10.47 -3.49 10.66
C CYS A 108 11.01 -2.74 9.44
N ALA A 109 11.12 -1.41 9.53
CA ALA A 109 11.69 -0.59 8.46
C ALA A 109 13.16 -0.94 8.18
N ALA A 110 13.97 -1.14 9.23
CA ALA A 110 15.37 -1.51 9.10
C ALA A 110 15.56 -2.88 8.43
N GLN A 111 14.82 -3.91 8.89
CA GLN A 111 14.89 -5.26 8.32
C GLN A 111 14.41 -5.29 6.86
N ALA A 112 13.35 -4.55 6.53
CA ALA A 112 12.85 -4.44 5.17
C ALA A 112 13.87 -3.77 4.24
N ARG A 113 14.47 -2.65 4.66
CA ARG A 113 15.51 -1.96 3.89
C ARG A 113 16.75 -2.83 3.69
N ALA A 114 17.17 -3.56 4.72
CA ALA A 114 18.29 -4.50 4.62
C ALA A 114 18.00 -5.63 3.62
N SER A 115 16.77 -6.15 3.62
CA SER A 115 16.35 -7.22 2.70
C SER A 115 16.20 -6.74 1.25
N ALA A 116 15.76 -5.49 1.05
CA ALA A 116 15.62 -4.91 -0.29
C ALA A 116 16.96 -4.55 -0.94
N GLY A 117 18.02 -4.32 -0.15
CA GLY A 117 19.35 -3.98 -0.65
C GLY A 117 19.39 -2.67 -1.42
N ASP A 118 19.68 -2.75 -2.72
CA ASP A 118 19.67 -1.63 -3.67
C ASP A 118 18.30 -1.36 -4.31
N GLY A 119 17.32 -2.25 -4.07
CA GLY A 119 15.94 -2.09 -4.53
C GLY A 119 15.08 -1.25 -3.60
N GLU A 120 13.77 -1.39 -3.78
CA GLU A 120 12.76 -0.65 -3.04
C GLU A 120 11.93 -1.58 -2.16
N VAL A 121 11.34 -1.02 -1.10
CA VAL A 121 10.40 -1.70 -0.21
C VAL A 121 9.01 -1.19 -0.50
N MET A 122 8.09 -2.10 -0.77
CA MET A 122 6.66 -1.82 -0.91
C MET A 122 5.98 -1.84 0.46
N VAL A 123 5.16 -0.82 0.74
CA VAL A 123 4.27 -0.80 1.91
C VAL A 123 2.84 -0.98 1.43
N HIS A 124 2.12 -1.90 2.06
CA HIS A 124 0.72 -2.17 1.83
C HIS A 124 -0.10 -2.05 3.13
N GLY A 125 -1.33 -1.55 2.99
CA GLY A 125 -2.29 -1.43 4.08
C GLY A 125 -2.17 -0.14 4.88
N ALA A 126 -3.33 0.42 5.24
CA ALA A 126 -3.43 1.71 5.93
C ALA A 126 -2.72 1.73 7.29
N GLY A 127 -2.82 0.65 8.08
CA GLY A 127 -2.20 0.58 9.41
C GLY A 127 -0.67 0.68 9.37
N ALA A 128 -0.02 -0.08 8.48
CA ALA A 128 1.43 -0.03 8.30
C ALA A 128 1.88 1.32 7.75
N ALA A 129 1.17 1.87 6.77
CA ALA A 129 1.43 3.19 6.22
C ALA A 129 1.40 4.28 7.30
N GLN A 130 0.34 4.31 8.12
CA GLN A 130 0.20 5.26 9.22
C GLN A 130 1.29 5.09 10.28
N ALA A 131 1.63 3.86 10.65
CA ALA A 131 2.70 3.60 11.62
C ALA A 131 4.06 4.09 11.11
N LEU A 132 4.40 3.81 9.85
CA LEU A 132 5.66 4.24 9.24
C LEU A 132 5.72 5.77 9.05
N LEU A 133 4.60 6.41 8.72
CA LEU A 133 4.50 7.87 8.68
C LEU A 133 4.78 8.49 10.05
N ARG A 134 4.09 8.02 11.11
CA ARG A 134 4.32 8.50 12.49
C ARG A 134 5.76 8.29 12.95
N ALA A 135 6.41 7.22 12.51
CA ALA A 135 7.80 6.91 12.86
C ALA A 135 8.85 7.64 12.00
N GLY A 136 8.42 8.42 10.99
CA GLY A 136 9.32 9.06 10.02
C GLY A 136 10.11 8.06 9.17
N GLN A 137 9.54 6.88 8.91
CA GLN A 137 10.17 5.78 8.17
C GLN A 137 9.63 5.61 6.74
N LEU A 138 8.51 6.26 6.40
CA LEU A 138 7.96 6.25 5.03
C LEU A 138 8.63 7.35 4.20
N ASP A 139 9.20 6.99 3.04
CA ASP A 139 9.95 7.92 2.19
C ASP A 139 9.07 8.50 1.08
N GLU A 140 8.25 7.65 0.45
CA GLU A 140 7.42 8.03 -0.68
C GLU A 140 6.03 7.38 -0.60
N MET A 141 5.08 7.97 -1.29
CA MET A 141 3.72 7.45 -1.45
C MET A 141 3.33 7.47 -2.93
N GLU A 142 3.06 6.31 -3.49
CA GLU A 142 2.38 6.13 -4.76
C GLU A 142 0.88 5.91 -4.49
N LEU A 143 0.10 6.97 -4.65
CA LEU A 143 -1.34 6.98 -4.41
C LEU A 143 -2.09 6.85 -5.74
N HIS A 144 -3.02 5.92 -5.83
CA HIS A 144 -3.90 5.73 -6.98
C HIS A 144 -5.29 6.25 -6.61
N VAL A 145 -5.56 7.50 -6.97
CA VAL A 145 -6.81 8.19 -6.63
C VAL A 145 -7.86 7.88 -7.68
N VAL A 146 -8.89 7.16 -7.26
CA VAL A 146 -10.02 6.75 -8.10
C VAL A 146 -11.13 7.79 -7.98
N PRO A 147 -11.75 8.23 -9.10
CA PRO A 147 -12.80 9.26 -9.09
C PRO A 147 -14.14 8.70 -8.61
N VAL A 148 -14.19 8.24 -7.36
CA VAL A 148 -15.37 7.74 -6.68
C VAL A 148 -15.37 8.26 -5.24
N LEU A 149 -16.57 8.52 -4.71
CA LEU A 149 -16.78 8.77 -3.28
C LEU A 149 -17.39 7.50 -2.69
N LEU A 150 -16.71 6.86 -1.74
CA LEU A 150 -17.25 5.67 -1.07
C LEU A 150 -18.14 6.05 0.12
N GLY A 151 -17.93 7.23 0.71
CA GLY A 151 -18.67 7.74 1.86
C GLY A 151 -18.29 7.09 3.19
N GLN A 152 -18.00 5.78 3.19
CA GLN A 152 -17.70 4.98 4.36
C GLN A 152 -16.63 3.92 4.06
N GLY A 153 -16.01 3.41 5.12
CA GLY A 153 -14.98 2.37 5.07
C GLY A 153 -13.72 2.76 5.84
N ARG A 154 -12.60 2.11 5.54
CA ARG A 154 -11.31 2.42 6.17
C ARG A 154 -10.63 3.59 5.48
N ARG A 155 -10.28 4.63 6.24
CA ARG A 155 -9.47 5.75 5.73
C ARG A 155 -8.00 5.36 5.61
N LEU A 156 -7.32 5.85 4.57
CA LEU A 156 -5.87 5.67 4.43
C LEU A 156 -5.12 6.43 5.53
N PHE A 157 -5.46 7.71 5.69
CA PHE A 157 -4.87 8.61 6.66
C PHE A 157 -5.86 8.83 7.79
N ASP A 158 -5.61 8.19 8.92
CA ASP A 158 -6.42 8.31 10.13
C ASP A 158 -5.49 8.36 11.36
N GLY A 159 -5.89 9.13 12.38
CA GLY A 159 -5.11 9.34 13.59
C GLY A 159 -3.65 9.77 13.34
N LEU A 160 -3.40 10.65 12.37
CA LEU A 160 -2.09 11.28 12.18
C LEU A 160 -1.85 12.36 13.26
N PRO A 161 -0.58 12.69 13.56
CA PRO A 161 -0.25 13.76 14.50
C PRO A 161 -0.80 15.12 14.05
N ALA A 162 -0.90 16.07 14.98
CA ALA A 162 -1.39 17.42 14.68
C ALA A 162 -0.38 18.23 13.85
N GLU A 163 0.91 17.91 13.98
CA GLU A 163 1.97 18.46 13.14
C GLU A 163 1.78 18.03 11.69
N HIS A 164 1.94 18.99 10.78
CA HIS A 164 1.81 18.72 9.35
C HIS A 164 2.98 17.88 8.83
N ILE A 165 2.66 16.92 7.97
CA ILE A 165 3.63 16.17 7.17
C ILE A 165 3.65 16.81 5.78
N GLU A 166 4.71 17.55 5.47
CA GLU A 166 4.87 18.21 4.18
C GLU A 166 5.30 17.21 3.08
N LEU A 167 4.75 17.38 1.88
CA LEU A 167 4.96 16.47 0.76
C LEU A 167 5.40 17.21 -0.50
N ASP A 168 6.34 16.63 -1.23
CA ASP A 168 6.70 17.06 -2.58
C ASP A 168 6.01 16.18 -3.62
N LEU A 169 5.28 16.78 -4.56
CA LEU A 169 4.75 16.06 -5.71
C LEU A 169 5.91 15.73 -6.67
N VAL A 170 6.20 14.44 -6.83
CA VAL A 170 7.30 13.93 -7.65
C VAL A 170 6.81 13.47 -9.02
N ARG A 171 5.61 12.88 -9.09
CA ARG A 171 5.05 12.36 -10.34
C ARG A 171 3.53 12.45 -10.36
N ARG A 172 2.98 12.73 -11.54
CA ARG A 172 1.55 12.60 -11.85
C ARG A 172 1.39 11.85 -13.16
N LEU A 173 0.73 10.70 -13.12
CA LEU A 173 0.28 9.95 -14.29
C LEU A 173 -1.24 9.80 -14.21
N THR A 174 -1.93 9.89 -15.34
CA THR A 174 -3.39 9.74 -15.39
C THR A 174 -3.74 8.87 -16.60
N THR A 175 -4.74 8.00 -16.44
CA THR A 175 -5.32 7.28 -17.58
C THR A 175 -5.83 8.26 -18.66
N PRO A 176 -5.83 7.89 -19.95
CA PRO A 176 -6.39 8.74 -21.00
C PRO A 176 -7.85 9.12 -20.74
N ALA A 177 -8.28 10.29 -21.22
CA ALA A 177 -9.67 10.74 -21.07
C ALA A 177 -10.68 9.81 -21.79
N THR A 178 -10.21 9.04 -22.78
CA THR A 178 -10.99 8.03 -23.49
C THR A 178 -11.09 6.70 -22.75
N GLU A 179 -10.44 6.55 -21.59
CA GLU A 179 -10.60 5.36 -20.76
C GLU A 179 -12.01 5.30 -20.17
N ASP A 180 -12.50 4.07 -20.01
CA ASP A 180 -13.74 3.78 -19.31
C ASP A 180 -13.76 4.48 -17.93
N PRO A 181 -14.79 5.30 -17.63
CA PRO A 181 -14.92 5.98 -16.35
C PRO A 181 -14.78 5.06 -15.12
N ALA A 182 -15.19 3.79 -15.25
CA ALA A 182 -15.05 2.80 -14.18
C ALA A 182 -13.59 2.40 -13.93
N ARG A 183 -12.67 2.65 -14.87
CA ARG A 183 -11.23 2.30 -14.82
C ARG A 183 -10.30 3.51 -14.75
N GLN A 184 -10.84 4.72 -14.84
CA GLN A 184 -10.08 5.96 -14.68
C GLN A 184 -9.41 6.04 -13.31
N VAL A 185 -8.15 6.48 -13.30
CA VAL A 185 -7.36 6.65 -12.08
C VAL A 185 -6.26 7.70 -12.29
N MET A 186 -5.94 8.42 -11.22
CA MET A 186 -4.78 9.32 -11.15
C MET A 186 -3.73 8.69 -10.23
N HIS A 187 -2.56 8.37 -10.78
CA HIS A 187 -1.41 7.91 -10.02
C HIS A 187 -0.53 9.10 -9.64
N LEU A 188 -0.33 9.29 -8.34
CA LEU A 188 0.42 10.40 -7.77
C LEU A 188 1.56 9.85 -6.93
N ARG A 189 2.80 10.24 -7.25
CA ARG A 189 3.96 9.98 -6.40
C ARG A 189 4.30 11.22 -5.59
N TYR A 190 4.32 11.06 -4.28
CA TYR A 190 4.80 12.06 -3.34
C TYR A 190 6.05 11.59 -2.63
N ARG A 191 6.94 12.54 -2.32
CA ARG A 191 8.04 12.34 -1.37
C ARG A 191 7.68 13.01 -0.05
N VAL A 192 7.89 12.28 1.05
CA VAL A 192 7.72 12.81 2.40
C VAL A 192 8.91 13.71 2.74
N ARG A 193 8.67 14.97 3.10
CA ARG A 193 9.73 15.85 3.60
C ARG A 193 10.08 15.42 5.01
N ARG A 194 11.34 15.09 5.22
CA ARG A 194 11.87 14.91 6.57
C ARG A 194 12.18 16.29 7.15
N PRO A 195 11.81 16.54 8.42
CA PRO A 195 12.22 17.76 9.11
C PRO A 195 13.75 17.87 9.23
#